data_AF-A0A975B3Q8-F1
#
_entry.id   AF-A0A975B3Q8-F1
#
_cell.length_a   1.000
_cell.length_b   1.000
_cell.length_c   1.000
_cell.angle_alpha   90.00
_cell.angle_beta   90.00
_cell.angle_gamma   90.00
#
_symmetry.space_group_name_H-M   'P 1'
#
loop_
_entity.id
_entity.type
_entity.pdbx_description
1 polymer ?
#
loop_
_entity_poly.entity_id
_entity_poly.type
_entity_poly.pdbx_seq_one_letter_code
_entity_poly.pdbx_strand_id
1 'polypeptide(L)'
;MKKLQNLPIGDSSFESIRSNNCLYVDKTRHIFKMAEEGKYYFMARPRRFGKSLTVSTLRCLFQGKKDLFYGLRVSGTDWEWKKHPVILLDFNSISHDTTENLKLSLKETLLSIAKQEGIELTSSLLKGQFKELICLLYKKTKMPVVILIDEYDKPLIDHLGKGKDHMDTARNNRDVLKTFFGVMKDGDVSQILRLVFITGVSRFSRISIFSELNNLKDMTMLEDYADMLGYTQEEVETFFSPYIEDFEKKKQMPRSQILDNLKNCYNGYRFSEKNIKVYNPYSVLNAMDQKKFGSFWFETGTPTFLVNLLKENNWYLPKIEDMQATEAVFSVYDIDRLQIQALLFQTGYVTIRDVKDRLYFFDYPNQEVKTAFLEILFHSYTQWAGNNSRFVLLAGYLDKEDINSFIETMTAIYASIPYTLETKRDEAYFHTIFYLMVCASGVNAHSEVLTSEGRIDLLVEFSDKLYIVEFKCNQSADAAIKQIQDRGYDTKYRKTGKKIMLMGINFDTEKRNISEWKCV
;
A
#
# COMPACT_ATOMS: atom_id res chain seq x y z
N MET A 1 6.79 27.00 -26.32
CA MET A 1 6.91 25.94 -25.29
C MET A 1 6.08 24.75 -25.75
N LYS A 2 6.62 23.53 -25.76
CA LYS A 2 5.85 22.32 -26.08
C LYS A 2 4.84 22.12 -24.96
N LYS A 3 3.54 22.11 -25.27
CA LYS A 3 2.49 21.89 -24.26
C LYS A 3 2.66 20.47 -23.69
N LEU A 4 2.89 20.37 -22.39
CA LEU A 4 2.99 19.07 -21.71
C LEU A 4 1.65 18.33 -21.82
N GLN A 5 1.70 17.01 -21.87
CA GLN A 5 0.49 16.19 -21.76
C GLN A 5 -0.16 16.42 -20.38
N ASN A 6 -1.46 16.23 -20.29
CA ASN A 6 -2.12 16.26 -18.98
C ASN A 6 -1.73 15.01 -18.18
N LEU A 7 -1.55 15.16 -16.86
CA LEU A 7 -1.32 14.03 -15.96
C LEU A 7 -2.68 13.43 -15.56
N PRO A 8 -2.91 12.12 -15.74
CA PRO A 8 -4.21 11.49 -15.46
C PRO A 8 -4.41 11.20 -13.96
N ILE A 9 -4.36 12.24 -13.13
CA ILE A 9 -4.54 12.09 -11.68
C ILE A 9 -5.97 11.64 -11.38
N GLY A 10 -6.10 10.46 -10.76
CA GLY A 10 -7.41 9.90 -10.39
C GLY A 10 -8.21 9.30 -11.55
N ASP A 11 -7.77 9.45 -12.80
CA ASP A 11 -8.41 8.82 -13.95
C ASP A 11 -7.90 7.38 -14.11
N SER A 12 -8.83 6.41 -14.07
CA SER A 12 -8.54 4.99 -14.30
C SER A 12 -9.12 4.47 -15.62
N SER A 13 -9.69 5.35 -16.45
CA SER A 13 -10.21 5.02 -17.77
C SER A 13 -9.09 5.11 -18.80
N PHE A 14 -8.62 3.95 -19.28
CA PHE A 14 -7.62 3.90 -20.34
C PHE A 14 -8.10 4.65 -21.59
N GLU A 15 -9.38 4.48 -21.96
CA GLU A 15 -9.98 5.19 -23.10
C GLU A 15 -9.97 6.71 -22.92
N SER A 16 -10.30 7.22 -21.72
CA SER A 16 -10.22 8.65 -21.41
C SER A 16 -8.80 9.18 -21.53
N ILE A 17 -7.84 8.50 -20.90
CA ILE A 17 -6.42 8.88 -20.91
C ILE A 17 -5.89 8.96 -22.34
N ARG A 18 -6.18 7.96 -23.17
CA ARG A 18 -5.71 7.90 -24.55
C ARG A 18 -6.41 8.91 -25.45
N SER A 19 -7.73 9.06 -25.32
CA SER A 19 -8.52 10.01 -26.15
C SER A 19 -8.19 11.47 -25.85
N ASN A 20 -7.87 11.79 -24.59
CA ASN A 20 -7.50 13.13 -24.15
C ASN A 20 -5.99 13.43 -24.28
N ASN A 21 -5.21 12.50 -24.87
CA ASN A 21 -3.75 12.61 -25.01
C ASN A 21 -3.04 12.91 -23.67
N CYS A 22 -3.53 12.30 -22.59
CA CYS A 22 -2.89 12.34 -21.28
C CYS A 22 -1.64 11.45 -21.27
N LEU A 23 -0.71 11.72 -20.34
CA LEU A 23 0.48 10.89 -20.15
C LEU A 23 0.07 9.46 -19.76
N TYR A 24 0.59 8.47 -20.48
CA TYR A 24 0.39 7.05 -20.18
C TYR A 24 1.74 6.33 -20.22
N VAL A 25 2.13 5.73 -19.09
CA VAL A 25 3.32 4.88 -19.00
C VAL A 25 2.96 3.48 -19.48
N ASP A 26 3.61 3.03 -20.55
CA ASP A 26 3.21 1.83 -21.27
C ASP A 26 3.58 0.53 -20.55
N LYS A 27 2.57 -0.18 -20.03
CA LYS A 27 2.68 -1.51 -19.40
C LYS A 27 2.17 -2.64 -20.30
N THR A 28 1.86 -2.37 -21.56
CA THR A 28 1.13 -3.30 -22.43
C THR A 28 1.91 -4.58 -22.77
N ARG A 29 3.25 -4.62 -22.57
CA ARG A 29 4.02 -5.88 -22.71
C ARG A 29 3.53 -6.98 -21.75
N HIS A 30 3.19 -6.61 -20.50
CA HIS A 30 2.73 -7.58 -19.51
C HIS A 30 1.32 -8.07 -19.82
N ILE A 31 0.48 -7.14 -20.30
CA ILE A 31 -0.89 -7.42 -20.71
C ILE A 31 -0.89 -8.39 -21.89
N PHE A 32 -0.07 -8.13 -22.92
CA PHE A 32 0.07 -9.01 -24.08
C PHE A 32 0.54 -10.41 -23.66
N LYS A 33 1.62 -10.50 -22.88
CA LYS A 33 2.13 -11.79 -22.35
C LYS A 33 1.03 -12.57 -21.62
N MET A 34 0.32 -11.91 -20.71
CA MET A 34 -0.77 -12.52 -19.95
C MET A 34 -1.93 -12.98 -20.85
N ALA A 35 -2.29 -12.19 -21.86
CA ALA A 35 -3.40 -12.53 -22.76
C ALA A 35 -3.10 -13.75 -23.66
N GLU A 36 -1.82 -14.02 -23.94
CA GLU A 36 -1.39 -15.15 -24.78
C GLU A 36 -1.10 -16.44 -23.98
N GLU A 37 -0.58 -16.34 -22.76
CA GLU A 37 -0.09 -17.53 -22.02
C GLU A 37 -1.18 -18.36 -21.32
N GLY A 38 -2.34 -17.78 -21.03
CA GLY A 38 -3.28 -18.43 -20.12
C GLY A 38 -4.63 -17.73 -20.00
N LYS A 39 -5.43 -18.24 -19.06
CA LYS A 39 -6.83 -17.81 -18.90
C LYS A 39 -7.13 -17.15 -17.57
N TYR A 40 -6.67 -17.70 -16.44
CA TYR A 40 -7.10 -17.27 -15.10
C TYR A 40 -5.95 -16.60 -14.36
N TYR A 41 -6.09 -15.30 -14.12
CA TYR A 41 -5.04 -14.49 -13.50
C TYR A 41 -5.56 -13.72 -12.30
N PHE A 42 -4.70 -13.65 -11.29
CA PHE A 42 -4.91 -12.86 -10.09
C PHE A 42 -3.72 -11.94 -9.85
N MET A 43 -3.98 -10.69 -9.48
CA MET A 43 -2.94 -9.77 -9.05
C MET A 43 -3.42 -8.86 -7.92
N ALA A 44 -2.79 -8.96 -6.76
CA ALA A 44 -2.99 -8.01 -5.67
C ALA A 44 -1.92 -6.91 -5.72
N ARG A 45 -2.33 -5.67 -5.45
CA ARG A 45 -1.41 -4.56 -5.17
C ARG A 45 -2.06 -3.59 -4.19
N PRO A 46 -1.26 -2.80 -3.45
CA PRO A 46 -1.80 -1.72 -2.63
C PRO A 46 -2.70 -0.76 -3.41
N ARG A 47 -3.46 0.05 -2.69
CA ARG A 47 -4.29 1.11 -3.30
C ARG A 47 -3.42 2.06 -4.13
N ARG A 48 -4.03 2.65 -5.17
CA ARG A 48 -3.41 3.65 -6.05
C ARG A 48 -2.21 3.17 -6.91
N PHE A 49 -2.07 1.87 -7.13
CA PHE A 49 -1.02 1.28 -7.98
C PHE A 49 -1.36 1.11 -9.47
N GLY A 50 -2.56 1.53 -9.91
CA GLY A 50 -2.99 1.41 -11.31
C GLY A 50 -3.71 0.10 -11.66
N LYS A 51 -4.28 -0.58 -10.65
CA LYS A 51 -5.08 -1.82 -10.82
C LYS A 51 -6.29 -1.58 -11.74
N SER A 52 -7.13 -0.62 -11.40
CA SER A 52 -8.31 -0.24 -12.19
C SER A 52 -7.96 0.25 -13.60
N LEU A 53 -6.84 0.98 -13.75
CA LEU A 53 -6.32 1.36 -15.06
C LEU A 53 -5.93 0.13 -15.90
N THR A 54 -5.33 -0.89 -15.27
CA THR A 54 -5.01 -2.15 -15.94
C THR A 54 -6.27 -2.90 -16.37
N VAL A 55 -7.30 -2.96 -15.51
CA VAL A 55 -8.61 -3.52 -15.84
C VAL A 55 -9.23 -2.79 -17.03
N SER A 56 -9.20 -1.46 -17.04
CA SER A 56 -9.69 -0.64 -18.15
C SER A 56 -8.89 -0.86 -19.44
N THR A 57 -7.57 -1.02 -19.33
CA THR A 57 -6.69 -1.33 -20.48
C THR A 57 -7.02 -2.70 -21.07
N LEU A 58 -7.18 -3.73 -20.22
CA LEU A 58 -7.62 -5.07 -20.64
C LEU A 58 -8.98 -5.01 -21.34
N ARG A 59 -9.95 -4.30 -20.76
CA ARG A 59 -11.28 -4.11 -21.37
C ARG A 59 -11.16 -3.55 -22.78
N CYS A 60 -10.39 -2.48 -22.97
CA CYS A 60 -10.22 -1.86 -24.28
C CYS A 60 -9.51 -2.79 -25.28
N LEU A 61 -8.50 -3.55 -24.82
CA LEU A 61 -7.75 -4.49 -25.64
C LEU A 61 -8.67 -5.59 -26.19
N PHE A 62 -9.45 -6.24 -25.31
CA PHE A 62 -10.36 -7.32 -25.70
C PHE A 62 -11.62 -6.85 -26.43
N GLN A 63 -12.01 -5.58 -26.27
CA GLN A 63 -13.05 -4.98 -27.10
C GLN A 63 -12.57 -4.63 -28.52
N GLY A 64 -11.28 -4.82 -28.82
CA GLY A 64 -10.72 -4.56 -30.14
C GLY A 64 -10.53 -3.07 -30.46
N LYS A 65 -10.42 -2.20 -29.44
CA LYS A 65 -10.28 -0.73 -29.63
C LYS A 65 -8.86 -0.34 -30.07
N LYS A 66 -8.42 -0.79 -31.24
CA LYS A 66 -7.05 -0.69 -31.76
C LYS A 66 -6.47 0.73 -31.71
N ASP A 67 -7.26 1.73 -32.07
CA ASP A 67 -6.81 3.14 -32.17
C ASP A 67 -6.27 3.67 -30.84
N LEU A 68 -6.81 3.22 -29.70
CA LEU A 68 -6.35 3.63 -28.37
C LEU A 68 -4.93 3.17 -28.06
N PHE A 69 -4.44 2.12 -28.73
CA PHE A 69 -3.15 1.50 -28.46
C PHE A 69 -2.03 1.96 -29.39
N TYR A 70 -2.30 2.87 -30.34
CA TYR A 70 -1.29 3.40 -31.24
C TYR A 70 -0.08 3.96 -30.47
N GLY A 71 1.13 3.52 -30.84
CA GLY A 71 2.38 3.92 -30.20
C GLY A 71 2.71 3.19 -28.89
N LEU A 72 1.87 2.25 -28.45
CA LEU A 72 2.16 1.35 -27.33
C LEU A 72 2.75 0.04 -27.85
N ARG A 73 3.53 -0.67 -27.02
CA ARG A 73 4.22 -1.92 -27.39
C ARG A 73 3.31 -2.96 -28.00
N VAL A 74 2.09 -3.15 -27.46
CA VAL A 74 1.12 -4.13 -28.00
C VAL A 74 0.65 -3.79 -29.42
N SER A 75 0.73 -2.53 -29.87
CA SER A 75 0.37 -2.18 -31.26
C SER A 75 1.39 -2.68 -32.28
N GLY A 76 2.62 -2.97 -31.84
CA GLY A 76 3.69 -3.55 -32.66
C GLY A 76 3.76 -5.08 -32.60
N THR A 77 2.82 -5.76 -31.95
CA THR A 77 2.75 -7.23 -31.91
C THR A 77 1.72 -7.76 -32.93
N ASP A 78 1.61 -9.08 -33.01
CA ASP A 78 0.67 -9.84 -33.83
C ASP A 78 -0.74 -9.97 -33.20
N TRP A 79 -1.09 -9.13 -32.23
CA TRP A 79 -2.41 -9.15 -31.60
C TRP A 79 -3.53 -9.00 -32.64
N GLU A 80 -4.50 -9.92 -32.62
CA GLU A 80 -5.51 -10.03 -33.69
C GLU A 80 -6.62 -8.95 -33.65
N TRP A 81 -6.74 -8.20 -32.55
CA TRP A 81 -7.78 -7.17 -32.36
C TRP A 81 -9.23 -7.66 -32.52
N LYS A 82 -9.48 -8.97 -32.34
CA LYS A 82 -10.84 -9.53 -32.35
C LYS A 82 -11.65 -9.00 -31.17
N LYS A 83 -12.91 -8.67 -31.40
CA LYS A 83 -13.82 -8.17 -30.37
C LYS A 83 -14.42 -9.33 -29.57
N HIS A 84 -14.09 -9.39 -28.29
CA HIS A 84 -14.68 -10.30 -27.31
C HIS A 84 -15.76 -9.59 -26.47
N PRO A 85 -16.85 -10.28 -26.07
CA PRO A 85 -17.73 -9.77 -25.03
C PRO A 85 -16.98 -9.70 -23.69
N VAL A 86 -17.14 -8.59 -22.97
CA VAL A 86 -16.44 -8.33 -21.71
C VAL A 86 -17.45 -8.08 -20.59
N ILE A 87 -17.40 -8.92 -19.55
CA ILE A 87 -18.12 -8.70 -18.29
C ILE A 87 -17.15 -8.02 -17.33
N LEU A 88 -17.50 -6.81 -16.88
CA LEU A 88 -16.75 -6.07 -15.86
C LEU A 88 -17.58 -6.04 -14.57
N LEU A 89 -17.00 -6.54 -13.48
CA LEU A 89 -17.56 -6.45 -12.13
C LEU A 89 -16.66 -5.55 -11.28
N ASP A 90 -17.11 -4.34 -11.00
CA ASP A 90 -16.41 -3.38 -10.14
C ASP A 90 -17.07 -3.33 -8.76
N PHE A 91 -16.40 -3.94 -7.77
CA PHE A 91 -16.90 -4.03 -6.41
C PHE A 91 -16.88 -2.71 -5.63
N ASN A 92 -16.33 -1.62 -6.20
CA ASN A 92 -16.57 -0.28 -5.66
C ASN A 92 -18.03 0.15 -5.81
N SER A 93 -18.72 -0.34 -6.83
CA SER A 93 -20.12 0.01 -7.14
C SER A 93 -21.15 -0.98 -6.60
N ILE A 94 -20.70 -2.11 -6.05
CA ILE A 94 -21.55 -3.19 -5.54
C ILE A 94 -21.74 -2.99 -4.04
N SER A 95 -22.97 -2.76 -3.59
CA SER A 95 -23.26 -2.63 -2.16
C SER A 95 -22.99 -3.95 -1.44
N HIS A 96 -22.37 -3.88 -0.27
CA HIS A 96 -21.95 -5.07 0.46
C HIS A 96 -21.97 -4.90 1.98
N ASP A 97 -22.63 -3.83 2.46
CA ASP A 97 -22.85 -3.51 3.87
C ASP A 97 -23.60 -4.62 4.64
N THR A 98 -24.41 -5.41 3.93
CA THR A 98 -24.99 -6.68 4.40
C THR A 98 -24.86 -7.75 3.33
N THR A 99 -24.95 -9.02 3.72
CA THR A 99 -24.89 -10.15 2.78
C THR A 99 -26.06 -10.16 1.79
N GLU A 100 -27.22 -9.71 2.22
CA GLU A 100 -28.42 -9.54 1.40
C GLU A 100 -28.20 -8.45 0.34
N ASN A 101 -27.66 -7.29 0.74
CA ASN A 101 -27.35 -6.21 -0.18
C ASN A 101 -26.27 -6.63 -1.19
N LEU A 102 -25.27 -7.42 -0.78
CA LEU A 102 -24.29 -8.00 -1.71
C LEU A 102 -24.96 -8.86 -2.78
N LYS A 103 -25.85 -9.78 -2.37
CA LYS A 103 -26.58 -10.65 -3.32
C LYS A 103 -27.45 -9.85 -4.28
N LEU A 104 -28.19 -8.86 -3.77
CA LEU A 104 -29.07 -8.00 -4.56
C LEU A 104 -28.28 -7.14 -5.55
N SER A 105 -27.24 -6.46 -5.08
CA SER A 105 -26.43 -5.57 -5.91
C SER A 105 -25.64 -6.32 -7.00
N LEU A 106 -25.16 -7.54 -6.71
CA LEU A 106 -24.61 -8.43 -7.74
C LEU A 106 -25.66 -8.79 -8.79
N LYS A 107 -26.88 -9.14 -8.37
CA LYS A 107 -27.99 -9.47 -9.29
C LYS A 107 -28.38 -8.28 -10.17
N GLU A 108 -28.49 -7.08 -9.61
CA GLU A 108 -28.74 -5.84 -10.35
C GLU A 108 -27.64 -5.55 -11.36
N THR A 109 -26.37 -5.75 -10.97
CA THR A 109 -25.22 -5.60 -11.86
C THR A 109 -25.32 -6.54 -13.06
N LEU A 110 -25.61 -7.82 -12.85
CA LEU A 110 -25.79 -8.79 -13.94
C LEU A 110 -26.95 -8.43 -14.86
N LEU A 111 -28.09 -8.00 -14.31
CA LEU A 111 -29.26 -7.58 -15.08
C LEU A 111 -28.96 -6.33 -15.91
N SER A 112 -28.19 -5.38 -15.36
CA SER A 112 -27.75 -4.18 -16.08
C SER A 112 -26.87 -4.54 -17.28
N ILE A 113 -25.88 -5.43 -17.09
CA ILE A 113 -25.02 -5.92 -18.16
C ILE A 113 -25.84 -6.67 -19.21
N ALA A 114 -26.75 -7.56 -18.79
CA ALA A 114 -27.62 -8.30 -19.70
C ALA A 114 -28.49 -7.35 -20.54
N LYS A 115 -29.07 -6.32 -19.91
CA LYS A 115 -29.88 -5.29 -20.60
C LYS A 115 -29.06 -4.52 -21.63
N GLN A 116 -27.84 -4.08 -21.28
CA GLN A 116 -26.94 -3.40 -22.22
C GLN A 116 -26.61 -4.26 -23.44
N GLU A 117 -26.55 -5.58 -23.24
CA GLU A 117 -26.29 -6.57 -24.28
C GLU A 117 -27.57 -7.13 -24.91
N GLY A 118 -28.76 -6.63 -24.59
CA GLY A 118 -30.03 -7.12 -25.13
C GLY A 118 -30.27 -8.61 -24.85
N ILE A 119 -29.84 -9.08 -23.69
CA ILE A 119 -30.00 -10.46 -23.19
C ILE A 119 -31.05 -10.46 -22.08
N GLU A 120 -31.95 -11.43 -22.12
CA GLU A 120 -32.89 -11.71 -21.04
C GLU A 120 -32.36 -12.86 -20.18
N LEU A 121 -32.29 -12.65 -18.86
CA LEU A 121 -31.89 -13.68 -17.89
C LEU A 121 -33.14 -14.29 -17.27
N THR A 122 -33.23 -15.61 -17.26
CA THR A 122 -34.40 -16.37 -16.80
C THR A 122 -34.21 -17.00 -15.41
N SER A 123 -32.96 -17.25 -15.01
CA SER A 123 -32.64 -17.80 -13.70
C SER A 123 -33.02 -16.83 -12.59
N SER A 124 -33.67 -17.35 -11.53
CA SER A 124 -33.98 -16.58 -10.33
C SER A 124 -32.77 -16.46 -9.37
N LEU A 125 -31.90 -17.48 -9.38
CA LEU A 125 -30.72 -17.59 -8.52
C LEU A 125 -29.53 -16.81 -9.10
N LEU A 126 -28.81 -16.10 -8.24
CA LEU A 126 -27.64 -15.29 -8.60
C LEU A 126 -26.58 -16.10 -9.38
N LYS A 127 -26.23 -17.29 -8.87
CA LYS A 127 -25.28 -18.21 -9.53
C LYS A 127 -25.73 -18.56 -10.96
N GLY A 128 -27.01 -18.88 -11.12
CA GLY A 128 -27.58 -19.24 -12.43
C GLY A 128 -27.64 -18.04 -13.39
N GLN A 129 -27.95 -16.84 -12.89
CA GLN A 129 -27.93 -15.62 -13.71
C GLN A 129 -26.55 -15.31 -14.26
N PHE A 130 -25.50 -15.51 -13.44
CA PHE A 130 -24.13 -15.29 -13.91
C PHE A 130 -23.74 -16.31 -14.99
N LYS A 131 -24.09 -17.59 -14.79
CA LYS A 131 -23.89 -18.65 -15.81
C LYS A 131 -24.63 -18.33 -17.10
N GLU A 132 -25.92 -17.99 -17.01
CA GLU A 132 -26.75 -17.62 -18.16
C GLU A 132 -26.15 -16.44 -18.94
N LEU A 133 -25.74 -15.38 -18.25
CA LEU A 133 -25.13 -14.21 -18.89
C LEU A 133 -23.91 -14.60 -19.72
N ILE A 134 -22.98 -15.38 -19.15
CA ILE A 134 -21.76 -15.82 -19.86
C ILE A 134 -22.13 -16.67 -21.09
N CYS A 135 -23.00 -17.67 -20.91
CA CYS A 135 -23.40 -18.58 -21.99
C CYS A 135 -24.15 -17.86 -23.12
N LEU A 136 -25.05 -16.92 -22.78
CA LEU A 136 -25.83 -16.16 -23.75
C LEU A 136 -24.97 -15.15 -24.50
N LEU A 137 -24.00 -14.50 -23.84
CA LEU A 137 -23.01 -13.64 -24.52
C LEU A 137 -22.20 -14.41 -25.54
N TYR A 138 -21.69 -15.59 -25.17
CA TYR A 138 -20.99 -16.47 -26.10
C TYR A 138 -21.91 -16.92 -27.24
N LYS A 139 -23.15 -17.33 -26.93
CA LYS A 139 -24.12 -17.78 -27.94
C LYS A 139 -24.43 -16.68 -28.97
N LYS A 140 -24.57 -15.43 -28.52
CA LYS A 140 -24.87 -14.25 -29.34
C LYS A 140 -23.68 -13.83 -30.19
N THR A 141 -22.48 -13.77 -29.61
CA THR A 141 -21.29 -13.21 -30.29
C THR A 141 -20.44 -14.24 -31.01
N LYS A 142 -20.57 -15.53 -30.64
CA LYS A 142 -19.66 -16.63 -31.02
C LYS A 142 -18.20 -16.39 -30.66
N MET A 143 -17.95 -15.44 -29.76
CA MET A 143 -16.61 -15.05 -29.30
C MET A 143 -16.47 -15.43 -27.82
N PRO A 144 -15.34 -16.05 -27.41
CA PRO A 144 -15.12 -16.39 -26.02
C PRO A 144 -15.17 -15.16 -25.10
N VAL A 145 -15.73 -15.30 -23.90
CA VAL A 145 -16.05 -14.20 -22.98
C VAL A 145 -14.85 -13.85 -22.11
N VAL A 146 -14.65 -12.55 -21.87
CA VAL A 146 -13.65 -12.03 -20.92
C VAL A 146 -14.35 -11.57 -19.66
N ILE A 147 -13.83 -11.96 -18.49
CA ILE A 147 -14.34 -11.54 -17.18
C ILE A 147 -13.25 -10.74 -16.47
N LEU A 148 -13.56 -9.51 -16.10
CA LEU A 148 -12.67 -8.62 -15.37
C LEU A 148 -13.34 -8.27 -14.04
N ILE A 149 -12.62 -8.49 -12.93
CA ILE A 149 -13.12 -8.27 -11.57
C ILE A 149 -12.15 -7.31 -10.87
N ASP A 150 -12.65 -6.13 -10.50
CA ASP A 150 -11.89 -5.12 -9.77
C ASP A 150 -12.36 -5.00 -8.30
N GLU A 151 -11.41 -4.77 -7.40
CA GLU A 151 -11.59 -4.64 -5.94
C GLU A 151 -12.44 -5.78 -5.31
N TYR A 152 -12.24 -7.03 -5.77
CA TYR A 152 -13.03 -8.21 -5.38
C TYR A 152 -13.14 -8.47 -3.87
N ASP A 153 -12.18 -7.95 -3.10
CA ASP A 153 -11.98 -8.15 -1.68
C ASP A 153 -12.69 -7.11 -0.80
N LYS A 154 -13.27 -6.05 -1.40
CA LYS A 154 -14.03 -5.02 -0.68
C LYS A 154 -15.14 -5.55 0.23
N PRO A 155 -16.00 -6.50 -0.21
CA PRO A 155 -17.03 -7.10 0.64
C PRO A 155 -16.52 -7.77 1.92
N LEU A 156 -15.21 -7.98 2.04
CA LEU A 156 -14.56 -8.54 3.22
C LEU A 156 -13.81 -7.47 3.99
N ILE A 157 -12.95 -6.70 3.31
CA ILE A 157 -12.09 -5.68 3.94
C ILE A 157 -12.92 -4.64 4.69
N ASP A 158 -14.04 -4.20 4.13
CA ASP A 158 -14.85 -3.12 4.71
C ASP A 158 -15.57 -3.55 6.00
N HIS A 159 -15.51 -4.84 6.36
CA HIS A 159 -16.06 -5.40 7.60
C HIS A 159 -14.98 -5.75 8.66
N LEU A 160 -13.71 -5.77 8.28
CA LEU A 160 -12.64 -6.14 9.21
C LEU A 160 -12.44 -5.07 10.29
N GLY A 161 -12.13 -5.50 11.51
CA GLY A 161 -11.81 -4.61 12.63
C GLY A 161 -12.99 -3.74 13.12
N LYS A 162 -14.23 -4.17 12.87
CA LYS A 162 -15.48 -3.47 13.25
C LYS A 162 -16.35 -4.27 14.25
N GLY A 163 -15.77 -5.28 14.90
CA GLY A 163 -16.48 -6.13 15.86
C GLY A 163 -17.10 -7.39 15.24
N LYS A 164 -17.76 -8.19 16.10
CA LYS A 164 -18.17 -9.56 15.79
C LYS A 164 -19.22 -9.66 14.67
N ASP A 165 -20.25 -8.81 14.69
CA ASP A 165 -21.34 -8.87 13.69
C ASP A 165 -20.84 -8.54 12.28
N HIS A 166 -19.90 -7.60 12.16
CA HIS A 166 -19.23 -7.31 10.90
C HIS A 166 -18.36 -8.48 10.45
N MET A 167 -17.63 -9.13 11.36
CA MET A 167 -16.85 -10.33 11.04
C MET A 167 -17.74 -11.47 10.52
N ASP A 168 -18.92 -11.68 11.10
CA ASP A 168 -19.89 -12.67 10.61
C ASP A 168 -20.42 -12.29 9.22
N THR A 169 -20.68 -10.99 8.98
CA THR A 169 -21.03 -10.49 7.64
C THR A 169 -19.92 -10.75 6.63
N ALA A 170 -18.66 -10.54 6.99
CA ALA A 170 -17.51 -10.83 6.13
C ALA A 170 -17.44 -12.33 5.77
N ARG A 171 -17.63 -13.23 6.75
CA ARG A 171 -17.68 -14.68 6.50
C ARG A 171 -18.82 -15.05 5.54
N ASN A 172 -20.00 -14.50 5.77
CA ASN A 172 -21.17 -14.74 4.91
C ASN A 172 -20.95 -14.19 3.48
N ASN A 173 -20.37 -13.00 3.35
CA ASN A 173 -20.00 -12.40 2.07
C ASN A 173 -18.98 -13.26 1.32
N ARG A 174 -17.97 -13.78 2.01
CA ARG A 174 -16.97 -14.71 1.44
C ARG A 174 -17.63 -15.94 0.84
N ASP A 175 -18.61 -16.51 1.52
CA ASP A 175 -19.30 -17.73 1.07
C ASP A 175 -20.24 -17.46 -0.12
N VAL A 176 -20.87 -16.27 -0.16
CA VAL A 176 -21.60 -15.78 -1.35
C VAL A 176 -20.66 -15.64 -2.53
N LEU A 177 -19.51 -14.97 -2.36
CA LEU A 177 -18.54 -14.76 -3.42
C LEU A 177 -17.95 -16.08 -3.92
N LYS A 178 -17.65 -17.02 -3.02
CA LYS A 178 -17.19 -18.37 -3.38
C LYS A 178 -18.18 -19.06 -4.31
N THR A 179 -19.46 -19.08 -3.91
CA THR A 179 -20.54 -19.70 -4.70
C THR A 179 -20.73 -19.00 -6.05
N PHE A 180 -20.64 -17.66 -6.06
CA PHE A 180 -20.81 -16.82 -7.23
C PHE A 180 -19.69 -17.05 -8.26
N PHE A 181 -18.43 -16.98 -7.85
CA PHE A 181 -17.28 -17.14 -8.74
C PHE A 181 -17.01 -18.59 -9.14
N GLY A 182 -17.52 -19.58 -8.37
CA GLY A 182 -17.46 -20.99 -8.72
C GLY A 182 -18.05 -21.33 -10.10
N VAL A 183 -18.97 -20.49 -10.62
CA VAL A 183 -19.53 -20.59 -11.99
C VAL A 183 -18.43 -20.67 -13.06
N MET A 184 -17.31 -19.99 -12.87
CA MET A 184 -16.24 -19.94 -13.87
C MET A 184 -15.51 -21.28 -14.07
N LYS A 185 -15.73 -22.25 -13.18
CA LYS A 185 -15.21 -23.63 -13.28
C LYS A 185 -16.16 -24.57 -14.00
N ASP A 186 -17.45 -24.23 -14.11
CA ASP A 186 -18.45 -25.10 -14.74
C ASP A 186 -17.97 -25.48 -16.15
N GLY A 187 -18.12 -26.75 -16.54
CA GLY A 187 -17.58 -27.27 -17.81
C GLY A 187 -18.03 -26.45 -19.02
N ASP A 188 -19.32 -26.11 -19.08
CA ASP A 188 -19.90 -25.29 -20.14
C ASP A 188 -19.32 -23.86 -20.19
N VAL A 189 -18.92 -23.33 -19.03
CA VAL A 189 -18.42 -21.95 -18.89
C VAL A 189 -16.92 -21.89 -19.17
N SER A 190 -16.13 -22.74 -18.54
CA SER A 190 -14.66 -22.73 -18.63
C SER A 190 -14.13 -22.85 -20.07
N GLN A 191 -14.84 -23.56 -20.95
CA GLN A 191 -14.49 -23.73 -22.36
C GLN A 191 -14.70 -22.46 -23.19
N ILE A 192 -15.66 -21.61 -22.80
CA ILE A 192 -16.05 -20.41 -23.54
C ILE A 192 -15.46 -19.12 -22.96
N LEU A 193 -14.55 -19.22 -21.98
CA LEU A 193 -13.80 -18.08 -21.44
C LEU A 193 -12.50 -17.84 -22.21
N ARG A 194 -12.26 -16.58 -22.59
CA ARG A 194 -10.97 -16.11 -23.15
C ARG A 194 -9.97 -15.78 -22.05
N LEU A 195 -10.41 -15.04 -21.03
CA LEU A 195 -9.60 -14.52 -19.93
C LEU A 195 -10.48 -14.22 -18.72
N VAL A 196 -9.98 -14.51 -17.53
CA VAL A 196 -10.48 -14.04 -16.24
C VAL A 196 -9.34 -13.31 -15.54
N PHE A 197 -9.51 -12.02 -15.27
CA PHE A 197 -8.54 -11.23 -14.50
C PHE A 197 -9.20 -10.69 -13.24
N ILE A 198 -8.56 -10.94 -12.09
CA ILE A 198 -9.06 -10.58 -10.77
C ILE A 198 -8.01 -9.74 -10.07
N THR A 199 -8.41 -8.60 -9.53
CA THR A 199 -7.53 -7.71 -8.79
C THR A 199 -8.18 -7.16 -7.54
N GLY A 200 -7.36 -6.86 -6.53
CA GLY A 200 -7.75 -6.33 -5.23
C GLY A 200 -6.52 -5.88 -4.44
N VAL A 201 -6.70 -5.55 -3.16
CA VAL A 201 -5.59 -5.17 -2.26
C VAL A 201 -4.99 -6.38 -1.58
N SER A 202 -5.84 -7.33 -1.20
CA SER A 202 -5.52 -8.48 -0.36
C SER A 202 -5.46 -9.78 -1.14
N ARG A 203 -4.69 -10.73 -0.61
CA ARG A 203 -4.67 -12.13 -1.05
C ARG A 203 -5.50 -13.07 -0.15
N PHE A 204 -5.88 -12.68 1.08
CA PHE A 204 -6.54 -13.61 2.04
C PHE A 204 -7.93 -14.07 1.62
N SER A 205 -8.59 -13.30 0.76
CA SER A 205 -9.86 -13.70 0.16
C SER A 205 -9.67 -14.66 -1.03
N ARG A 206 -8.46 -14.77 -1.59
CA ARG A 206 -8.22 -15.58 -2.79
C ARG A 206 -8.42 -17.07 -2.54
N ILE A 207 -7.77 -17.66 -1.54
CA ILE A 207 -7.87 -19.11 -1.30
C ILE A 207 -9.27 -19.50 -0.86
N SER A 208 -9.95 -18.68 -0.06
CA SER A 208 -11.30 -19.01 0.39
C SER A 208 -12.35 -18.86 -0.72
N ILE A 209 -12.35 -17.73 -1.44
CA ILE A 209 -13.32 -17.44 -2.52
C ILE A 209 -13.02 -18.27 -3.78
N PHE A 210 -11.76 -18.36 -4.17
CA PHE A 210 -11.34 -19.03 -5.41
C PHE A 210 -10.73 -20.40 -5.16
N SER A 211 -10.96 -21.02 -3.99
CA SER A 211 -10.59 -22.42 -3.72
C SER A 211 -11.11 -23.38 -4.80
N GLU A 212 -12.21 -23.03 -5.45
CA GLU A 212 -12.80 -23.83 -6.51
C GLU A 212 -12.06 -23.66 -7.86
N LEU A 213 -11.32 -22.56 -8.06
CA LEU A 213 -10.55 -22.25 -9.28
C LEU A 213 -9.11 -22.76 -9.18
N ASN A 214 -8.93 -24.07 -9.38
CA ASN A 214 -7.63 -24.74 -9.25
C ASN A 214 -6.51 -24.22 -10.19
N ASN A 215 -6.85 -23.43 -11.23
CA ASN A 215 -5.92 -22.95 -12.26
C ASN A 215 -5.62 -21.44 -12.17
N LEU A 216 -5.99 -20.77 -11.08
CA LEU A 216 -5.80 -19.33 -10.92
C LEU A 216 -4.32 -18.99 -10.68
N LYS A 217 -3.62 -18.42 -11.68
CA LYS A 217 -2.22 -17.99 -11.60
C LYS A 217 -2.13 -16.66 -10.86
N ASP A 218 -1.48 -16.66 -9.70
CA ASP A 218 -1.26 -15.45 -8.90
C ASP A 218 0.07 -14.80 -9.25
N MET A 219 -0.02 -13.62 -9.85
CA MET A 219 1.11 -12.85 -10.36
C MET A 219 1.67 -11.86 -9.35
N THR A 220 1.08 -11.77 -8.15
CA THR A 220 1.41 -10.74 -7.17
C THR A 220 2.91 -10.73 -6.82
N MET A 221 3.52 -11.91 -6.68
CA MET A 221 4.93 -12.05 -6.33
C MET A 221 5.79 -12.65 -7.45
N LEU A 222 5.24 -12.83 -8.65
CA LEU A 222 6.02 -13.36 -9.77
C LEU A 222 6.96 -12.29 -10.32
N GLU A 223 8.23 -12.66 -10.47
CA GLU A 223 9.31 -11.76 -10.90
C GLU A 223 9.06 -11.10 -12.26
N ASP A 224 8.41 -11.83 -13.18
CA ASP A 224 8.05 -11.36 -14.53
C ASP A 224 7.02 -10.22 -14.52
N TYR A 225 6.31 -10.05 -13.41
CA TYR A 225 5.24 -9.05 -13.23
C TYR A 225 5.57 -8.07 -12.09
N ALA A 226 6.81 -8.08 -11.58
CA ALA A 226 7.25 -7.24 -10.47
C ALA A 226 7.02 -5.74 -10.75
N ASP A 227 7.22 -5.32 -11.99
CA ASP A 227 7.10 -3.93 -12.48
C ASP A 227 5.84 -3.68 -13.32
N MET A 228 4.89 -4.62 -13.37
CA MET A 228 3.65 -4.45 -14.16
C MET A 228 2.79 -3.29 -13.64
N LEU A 229 2.82 -3.04 -12.33
CA LEU A 229 2.11 -1.97 -11.65
C LEU A 229 3.11 -1.11 -10.87
N GLY A 230 2.89 0.21 -10.83
CA GLY A 230 3.90 1.17 -10.38
C GLY A 230 4.80 1.67 -11.51
N TYR A 231 5.64 2.66 -11.21
CA TYR A 231 6.65 3.15 -12.15
C TYR A 231 8.05 2.73 -11.73
N THR A 232 8.89 2.28 -12.65
CA THR A 232 10.31 2.07 -12.37
C THR A 232 11.06 3.40 -12.36
N GLN A 233 12.30 3.41 -11.85
CA GLN A 233 13.18 4.57 -11.94
C GLN A 233 13.34 5.07 -13.38
N GLU A 234 13.60 4.14 -14.30
CA GLU A 234 13.78 4.41 -15.73
C GLU A 234 12.52 5.03 -16.34
N GLU A 235 11.33 4.53 -15.98
CA GLU A 235 10.07 5.07 -16.46
C GLU A 235 9.81 6.48 -15.91
N VAL A 236 10.14 6.74 -14.64
CA VAL A 236 10.06 8.10 -14.07
C VAL A 236 10.98 9.05 -14.85
N GLU A 237 12.24 8.68 -15.05
CA GLU A 237 13.21 9.53 -15.75
C GLU A 237 12.86 9.74 -17.23
N THR A 238 12.26 8.76 -17.88
CA THR A 238 11.93 8.80 -19.32
C THR A 238 10.61 9.52 -19.58
N PHE A 239 9.51 9.04 -19.00
CA PHE A 239 8.17 9.56 -19.29
C PHE A 239 7.90 10.90 -18.61
N PHE A 240 8.56 11.18 -17.48
CA PHE A 240 8.34 12.40 -16.71
C PHE A 240 9.44 13.45 -16.89
N SER A 241 10.44 13.24 -17.77
CA SER A 241 11.55 14.20 -17.95
C SER A 241 11.10 15.66 -18.11
N PRO A 242 10.10 15.98 -18.96
CA PRO A 242 9.67 17.38 -19.12
C PRO A 242 9.00 17.95 -17.86
N TYR A 243 8.35 17.11 -17.04
CA TYR A 243 7.74 17.54 -15.77
C TYR A 243 8.80 17.72 -14.69
N ILE A 244 9.84 16.88 -14.69
CA ILE A 244 11.00 17.01 -13.80
C ILE A 244 11.70 18.34 -14.09
N GLU A 245 11.93 18.70 -15.35
CA GLU A 245 12.51 19.99 -15.74
C GLU A 245 11.70 21.19 -15.22
N ASP A 246 10.37 21.08 -15.25
CA ASP A 246 9.45 22.07 -14.70
C ASP A 246 9.50 22.14 -13.16
N PHE A 247 9.72 21.00 -12.51
CA PHE A 247 9.89 20.89 -11.07
C PHE A 247 11.23 21.49 -10.62
N GLU A 248 12.32 21.20 -11.33
CA GLU A 248 13.66 21.79 -11.15
C GLU A 248 13.59 23.32 -11.14
N LYS A 249 12.95 23.91 -12.16
CA LYS A 249 12.78 25.37 -12.28
C LYS A 249 12.00 25.97 -11.12
N LYS A 250 10.91 25.32 -10.68
CA LYS A 250 10.09 25.83 -9.57
C LYS A 250 10.82 25.77 -8.24
N LYS A 251 11.58 24.69 -7.99
CA LYS A 251 12.28 24.47 -6.72
C LYS A 251 13.68 25.07 -6.67
N GLN A 252 14.23 25.47 -7.82
CA GLN A 252 15.63 25.91 -7.96
C GLN A 252 16.59 24.83 -7.42
N MET A 253 16.30 23.56 -7.75
CA MET A 253 17.10 22.40 -7.36
C MET A 253 17.57 21.64 -8.60
N PRO A 254 18.78 21.07 -8.59
CA PRO A 254 19.27 20.26 -9.69
C PRO A 254 18.46 18.97 -9.85
N ARG A 255 18.39 18.45 -11.09
CA ARG A 255 17.70 17.19 -11.43
C ARG A 255 18.01 16.04 -10.49
N SER A 256 19.28 15.85 -10.13
CA SER A 256 19.73 14.78 -9.24
C SER A 256 19.02 14.86 -7.89
N GLN A 257 18.93 16.05 -7.30
CA GLN A 257 18.26 16.26 -6.01
C GLN A 257 16.74 16.09 -6.12
N ILE A 258 16.12 16.48 -7.24
CA ILE A 258 14.70 16.20 -7.51
C ILE A 258 14.46 14.69 -7.57
N LEU A 259 15.27 13.95 -8.31
CA LEU A 259 15.17 12.49 -8.46
C LEU A 259 15.41 11.77 -7.13
N ASP A 260 16.41 12.19 -6.35
CA ASP A 260 16.70 11.61 -5.03
C ASP A 260 15.53 11.85 -4.07
N ASN A 261 14.97 13.06 -4.05
CA ASN A 261 13.79 13.35 -3.22
C ASN A 261 12.55 12.58 -3.68
N LEU A 262 12.29 12.47 -4.99
CA LEU A 262 11.21 11.63 -5.51
C LEU A 262 11.38 10.18 -5.10
N LYS A 263 12.62 9.66 -5.18
CA LYS A 263 12.94 8.28 -4.79
C LYS A 263 12.70 8.06 -3.30
N ASN A 264 13.21 8.96 -2.45
CA ASN A 264 13.05 8.87 -1.00
C ASN A 264 11.59 9.01 -0.54
N CYS A 265 10.81 9.86 -1.23
CA CYS A 265 9.40 10.09 -0.88
C CYS A 265 8.48 9.00 -1.43
N TYR A 266 8.71 8.46 -2.63
CA TYR A 266 7.68 7.72 -3.37
C TYR A 266 8.10 6.36 -3.93
N ASN A 267 9.40 6.05 -3.98
CA ASN A 267 9.92 4.76 -4.44
C ASN A 267 10.24 3.83 -3.27
N GLY A 268 10.16 2.54 -3.51
CA GLY A 268 10.72 1.54 -2.60
C GLY A 268 9.93 0.25 -2.52
N TYR A 269 8.73 0.24 -3.10
CA TYR A 269 7.89 -0.95 -3.15
C TYR A 269 8.52 -2.05 -3.99
N ARG A 270 8.81 -3.18 -3.35
CA ARG A 270 9.26 -4.44 -3.94
C ARG A 270 8.26 -5.54 -3.61
N PHE A 271 7.76 -6.22 -4.64
CA PHE A 271 6.68 -7.20 -4.51
C PHE A 271 7.13 -8.65 -4.71
N SER A 272 8.37 -8.89 -5.13
CA SER A 272 8.91 -10.22 -5.43
C SER A 272 10.37 -10.33 -4.97
N GLU A 273 10.93 -11.54 -5.07
CA GLU A 273 12.36 -11.77 -4.83
C GLU A 273 13.25 -11.04 -5.84
N LYS A 274 12.76 -10.73 -7.04
CA LYS A 274 13.44 -9.82 -7.96
C LYS A 274 13.72 -8.47 -7.31
N ASN A 275 14.97 -8.01 -7.37
CA ASN A 275 15.40 -6.72 -6.82
C ASN A 275 14.99 -5.53 -7.71
N ILE A 276 13.68 -5.36 -7.91
CA ILE A 276 13.08 -4.21 -8.57
C ILE A 276 12.19 -3.49 -7.58
N LYS A 277 12.38 -2.17 -7.48
CA LYS A 277 11.55 -1.27 -6.70
C LYS A 277 10.78 -0.35 -7.63
N VAL A 278 9.52 -0.10 -7.29
CA VAL A 278 8.64 0.80 -8.05
C VAL A 278 8.11 1.94 -7.19
N TYR A 279 7.85 3.04 -7.86
CA TYR A 279 7.18 4.21 -7.34
C TYR A 279 5.67 4.00 -7.28
N ASN A 280 5.02 4.62 -6.29
CA ASN A 280 3.57 4.77 -6.31
C ASN A 280 3.14 5.74 -7.44
N PRO A 281 2.30 5.33 -8.41
CA PRO A 281 1.89 6.18 -9.53
C PRO A 281 1.18 7.46 -9.10
N TYR A 282 0.25 7.36 -8.14
CA TYR A 282 -0.56 8.49 -7.72
C TYR A 282 0.29 9.57 -7.05
N SER A 283 1.23 9.17 -6.19
CA SER A 283 2.14 10.12 -5.54
C SER A 283 3.07 10.80 -6.54
N VAL A 284 3.63 10.06 -7.50
CA VAL A 284 4.47 10.66 -8.57
C VAL A 284 3.66 11.64 -9.42
N LEU A 285 2.46 11.27 -9.87
CA LEU A 285 1.62 12.15 -10.68
C LEU A 285 1.31 13.46 -9.94
N ASN A 286 0.91 13.39 -8.67
CA ASN A 286 0.63 14.57 -7.86
C ASN A 286 1.88 15.41 -7.58
N ALA A 287 3.02 14.78 -7.30
CA ALA A 287 4.27 15.49 -7.08
C ALA A 287 4.70 16.29 -8.31
N MET A 288 4.52 15.73 -9.50
CA MET A 288 4.84 16.38 -10.77
C MET A 288 3.87 17.51 -11.11
N ASP A 289 2.57 17.30 -10.90
CA ASP A 289 1.53 18.32 -11.13
C ASP A 289 1.71 19.53 -10.21
N GLN A 290 1.82 19.27 -8.91
CA GLN A 290 1.91 20.32 -7.89
C GLN A 290 3.34 20.86 -7.74
N LYS A 291 4.33 20.16 -8.31
CA LYS A 291 5.76 20.47 -8.23
C LYS A 291 6.18 20.65 -6.77
N LYS A 292 5.75 19.71 -5.93
CA LYS A 292 6.00 19.66 -4.48
C LYS A 292 6.18 18.22 -4.00
N PHE A 293 7.01 18.06 -2.99
CA PHE A 293 7.01 16.83 -2.18
C PHE A 293 5.94 16.97 -1.10
N GLY A 294 5.16 15.92 -0.89
CA GLY A 294 4.03 15.89 0.02
C GLY A 294 3.47 14.48 0.15
N SER A 295 2.51 14.31 1.07
CA SER A 295 1.83 13.04 1.31
C SER A 295 0.54 12.98 0.49
N PHE A 296 0.59 12.27 -0.64
CA PHE A 296 -0.51 12.14 -1.60
C PHE A 296 -1.20 10.78 -1.51
N TRP A 297 -0.44 9.70 -1.26
CA TRP A 297 -0.99 8.34 -1.16
C TRP A 297 -2.09 8.25 -0.09
N PHE A 298 -1.91 9.02 0.99
CA PHE A 298 -2.66 8.91 2.22
C PHE A 298 -3.99 9.68 2.26
N GLU A 299 -4.18 10.70 1.41
CA GLU A 299 -5.43 11.49 1.35
C GLU A 299 -6.65 10.65 0.93
N THR A 300 -6.47 9.35 0.65
CA THR A 300 -7.45 8.48 -0.01
C THR A 300 -8.03 7.35 0.85
N GLY A 301 -7.81 7.39 2.17
CA GLY A 301 -8.58 6.62 3.16
C GLY A 301 -7.73 5.99 4.26
N THR A 302 -8.05 6.34 5.51
CA THR A 302 -7.47 5.80 6.75
C THR A 302 -7.58 4.27 6.80
N PRO A 303 -6.50 3.52 7.08
CA PRO A 303 -6.54 2.07 7.25
C PRO A 303 -7.11 1.69 8.62
N THR A 304 -8.32 2.15 8.96
CA THR A 304 -8.89 2.02 10.31
C THR A 304 -8.85 0.58 10.83
N PHE A 305 -9.13 -0.40 9.96
CA PHE A 305 -9.10 -1.81 10.36
C PHE A 305 -7.70 -2.26 10.80
N LEU A 306 -6.64 -1.82 10.11
CA LEU A 306 -5.26 -2.20 10.40
C LEU A 306 -4.79 -1.56 11.71
N VAL A 307 -5.17 -0.29 11.93
CA VAL A 307 -4.90 0.44 13.16
C VAL A 307 -5.59 -0.25 14.34
N ASN A 308 -6.87 -0.60 14.20
CA ASN A 308 -7.61 -1.33 15.23
C ASN A 308 -6.95 -2.68 15.53
N LEU A 309 -6.57 -3.43 14.49
CA LEU A 309 -5.94 -4.74 14.64
C LEU A 309 -4.59 -4.64 15.38
N LEU A 310 -3.75 -3.65 15.06
CA LEU A 310 -2.47 -3.43 15.75
C LEU A 310 -2.68 -3.12 17.24
N LYS A 311 -3.72 -2.33 17.57
CA LYS A 311 -4.08 -2.00 18.94
C LYS A 311 -4.62 -3.21 19.70
N GLU A 312 -5.59 -3.92 19.13
CA GLU A 312 -6.20 -5.12 19.74
C GLU A 312 -5.15 -6.21 20.04
N ASN A 313 -4.11 -6.31 19.21
CA ASN A 313 -3.01 -7.27 19.40
C ASN A 313 -1.85 -6.74 20.25
N ASN A 314 -1.93 -5.52 20.81
CA ASN A 314 -0.85 -4.86 21.56
C ASN A 314 0.50 -4.92 20.83
N TRP A 315 0.50 -4.64 19.53
CA TRP A 315 1.70 -4.77 18.72
C TRP A 315 2.75 -3.70 19.08
N TYR A 316 3.99 -4.12 19.33
CA TYR A 316 5.11 -3.19 19.54
C TYR A 316 5.52 -2.56 18.20
N LEU A 317 5.04 -1.35 17.95
CA LEU A 317 5.14 -0.66 16.65
C LEU A 317 6.57 -0.43 16.15
N PRO A 318 7.56 -0.10 16.99
CA PRO A 318 8.97 -0.04 16.59
C PRO A 318 9.48 -1.28 15.83
N LYS A 319 8.95 -2.47 16.15
CA LYS A 319 9.35 -3.73 15.51
C LYS A 319 8.98 -3.83 14.03
N ILE A 320 8.17 -2.91 13.49
CA ILE A 320 7.80 -2.90 12.07
C ILE A 320 9.05 -2.72 11.17
N GLU A 321 10.05 -1.93 11.59
CA GLU A 321 11.28 -1.66 10.82
C GLU A 321 12.30 -2.83 10.78
N ASP A 322 12.13 -3.81 11.66
CA ASP A 322 12.92 -5.06 11.67
C ASP A 322 12.01 -6.29 11.58
N MET A 323 10.89 -6.15 10.89
CA MET A 323 9.95 -7.25 10.71
C MET A 323 10.54 -8.30 9.76
N GLN A 324 10.51 -9.56 10.19
CA GLN A 324 11.03 -10.69 9.44
C GLN A 324 9.99 -11.81 9.38
N ALA A 325 9.89 -12.50 8.25
CA ALA A 325 9.02 -13.66 8.12
C ALA A 325 9.52 -14.64 7.05
N THR A 326 9.12 -15.90 7.16
CA THR A 326 9.31 -16.87 6.09
C THR A 326 8.22 -16.72 5.03
N GLU A 327 8.38 -17.37 3.87
CA GLU A 327 7.39 -17.38 2.79
C GLU A 327 5.98 -17.81 3.25
N ALA A 328 5.88 -18.56 4.36
CA ALA A 328 4.61 -18.97 4.96
C ALA A 328 3.69 -17.79 5.30
N VAL A 329 4.25 -16.59 5.56
CA VAL A 329 3.46 -15.36 5.79
C VAL A 329 2.59 -15.01 4.59
N PHE A 330 3.05 -15.35 3.39
CA PHE A 330 2.32 -15.18 2.13
C PHE A 330 1.48 -16.42 1.79
N SER A 331 1.25 -17.34 2.71
CA SER A 331 0.43 -18.54 2.47
C SER A 331 -0.75 -18.64 3.45
N VAL A 332 -0.76 -17.85 4.52
CA VAL A 332 -1.84 -17.83 5.51
C VAL A 332 -2.91 -16.81 5.09
N TYR A 333 -4.06 -17.33 4.68
CA TYR A 333 -5.12 -16.59 3.99
C TYR A 333 -6.49 -16.82 4.64
N ASP A 334 -6.51 -16.93 5.97
CA ASP A 334 -7.73 -17.16 6.72
C ASP A 334 -8.18 -15.84 7.37
N ILE A 335 -9.43 -15.46 7.12
CA ILE A 335 -10.06 -14.29 7.74
C ILE A 335 -10.16 -14.44 9.26
N ASP A 336 -10.12 -15.69 9.76
CA ASP A 336 -10.15 -16.03 11.18
C ASP A 336 -8.74 -16.07 11.81
N ARG A 337 -7.67 -16.02 11.00
CA ARG A 337 -6.26 -16.01 11.45
C ARG A 337 -5.45 -14.99 10.66
N LEU A 338 -5.78 -13.73 10.84
CA LEU A 338 -5.10 -12.61 10.21
C LEU A 338 -3.65 -12.51 10.71
N GLN A 339 -2.68 -12.58 9.81
CA GLN A 339 -1.28 -12.27 10.11
C GLN A 339 -0.99 -10.80 9.79
N ILE A 340 -0.65 -10.02 10.82
CA ILE A 340 -0.40 -8.58 10.73
C ILE A 340 0.70 -8.29 9.70
N GLN A 341 1.76 -9.10 9.65
CA GLN A 341 2.85 -8.96 8.69
C GLN A 341 2.36 -9.05 7.24
N ALA A 342 1.52 -10.04 6.94
CA ALA A 342 0.93 -10.22 5.62
C ALA A 342 0.00 -9.05 5.25
N LEU A 343 -0.79 -8.57 6.21
CA LEU A 343 -1.70 -7.45 6.02
C LEU A 343 -0.95 -6.15 5.74
N LEU A 344 0.08 -5.83 6.53
CA LEU A 344 0.92 -4.66 6.33
C LEU A 344 1.53 -4.67 4.92
N PHE A 345 2.00 -5.83 4.45
CA PHE A 345 2.58 -5.97 3.12
C PHE A 345 1.54 -5.80 2.01
N GLN A 346 0.42 -6.51 2.09
CA GLN A 346 -0.64 -6.48 1.08
C GLN A 346 -1.28 -5.10 0.94
N THR A 347 -1.44 -4.38 2.06
CA THR A 347 -1.97 -3.01 2.08
C THR A 347 -0.95 -1.94 1.73
N GLY A 348 0.33 -2.29 1.63
CA GLY A 348 1.40 -1.39 1.18
C GLY A 348 2.02 -0.52 2.26
N TYR A 349 1.82 -0.83 3.54
CA TYR A 349 2.49 -0.13 4.65
C TYR A 349 3.91 -0.64 4.89
N VAL A 350 4.19 -1.89 4.51
CA VAL A 350 5.55 -2.42 4.46
C VAL A 350 5.81 -3.07 3.11
N THR A 351 7.09 -3.25 2.79
CA THR A 351 7.54 -3.86 1.55
C THR A 351 8.74 -4.76 1.80
N ILE A 352 9.11 -5.58 0.82
CA ILE A 352 10.29 -6.44 0.91
C ILE A 352 11.54 -5.56 0.84
N ARG A 353 12.26 -5.42 1.95
CA ARG A 353 13.57 -4.76 1.99
C ARG A 353 14.62 -5.67 1.37
N ASP A 354 14.67 -6.92 1.84
CA ASP A 354 15.66 -7.91 1.41
C ASP A 354 15.15 -9.35 1.58
N VAL A 355 15.82 -10.31 0.92
CA VAL A 355 15.54 -11.74 1.04
C VAL A 355 16.86 -12.49 1.20
N LYS A 356 17.03 -13.24 2.29
CA LYS A 356 18.23 -14.07 2.56
C LYS A 356 17.81 -15.44 3.06
N ASP A 357 18.32 -16.51 2.47
CA ASP A 357 18.10 -17.90 2.92
C ASP A 357 16.61 -18.24 3.22
N ARG A 358 15.69 -17.75 2.38
CA ARG A 358 14.21 -17.88 2.50
C ARG A 358 13.56 -17.03 3.60
N LEU A 359 14.32 -16.17 4.26
CA LEU A 359 13.83 -15.18 5.20
C LEU A 359 13.63 -13.84 4.48
N TYR A 360 12.41 -13.32 4.58
CA TYR A 360 12.01 -12.01 4.06
C TYR A 360 12.18 -10.98 5.16
N PHE A 361 12.89 -9.90 4.84
CA PHE A 361 13.05 -8.72 5.68
C PHE A 361 12.15 -7.63 5.14
N PHE A 362 11.36 -7.01 6.02
CA PHE A 362 10.42 -5.97 5.65
C PHE A 362 10.81 -4.62 6.25
N ASP A 363 10.36 -3.56 5.60
CA ASP A 363 10.49 -2.18 6.07
C ASP A 363 9.41 -1.32 5.42
N TYR A 364 9.26 -0.08 5.85
CA TYR A 364 8.45 0.90 5.14
C TYR A 364 8.99 1.11 3.72
N PRO A 365 8.12 1.27 2.71
CA PRO A 365 8.58 1.46 1.35
C PRO A 365 9.31 2.79 1.16
N ASN A 366 8.83 3.85 1.80
CA ASN A 366 9.34 5.21 1.62
C ASN A 366 8.90 6.13 2.78
N GLN A 367 9.39 7.38 2.75
CA GLN A 367 9.06 8.36 3.79
C GLN A 367 7.58 8.76 3.80
N GLU A 368 6.92 8.87 2.64
CA GLU A 368 5.50 9.23 2.56
C GLU A 368 4.65 8.26 3.39
N VAL A 369 4.83 6.96 3.15
CA VAL A 369 4.06 5.91 3.84
C VAL A 369 4.41 5.87 5.31
N LYS A 370 5.70 5.93 5.64
CA LYS A 370 6.18 5.86 7.03
C LYS A 370 5.60 6.99 7.88
N THR A 371 5.79 8.24 7.45
CA THR A 371 5.31 9.42 8.18
C THR A 371 3.79 9.37 8.34
N ALA A 372 3.06 9.15 7.24
CA ALA A 372 1.60 9.20 7.28
C ALA A 372 1.00 8.06 8.14
N PHE A 373 1.52 6.84 8.01
CA PHE A 373 1.04 5.72 8.81
C PHE A 373 1.30 5.90 10.31
N LEU A 374 2.49 6.37 10.67
CA LEU A 374 2.86 6.61 12.06
C LEU A 374 2.12 7.81 12.65
N GLU A 375 1.78 8.82 11.85
CA GLU A 375 0.90 9.91 12.26
C GLU A 375 -0.51 9.41 12.64
N ILE A 376 -1.11 8.53 11.84
CA ILE A 376 -2.41 7.92 12.22
C ILE A 376 -2.30 7.07 13.48
N LEU A 377 -1.24 6.27 13.60
CA LEU A 377 -1.02 5.47 14.79
C LEU A 377 -0.83 6.37 16.02
N PHE A 378 -0.09 7.47 15.89
CA PHE A 378 0.06 8.48 16.94
C PHE A 378 -1.30 9.01 17.41
N HIS A 379 -2.15 9.49 16.50
CA HIS A 379 -3.49 9.97 16.84
C HIS A 379 -4.35 8.89 17.50
N SER A 380 -4.29 7.66 17.00
CA SER A 380 -5.09 6.55 17.51
C SER A 380 -4.65 6.08 18.91
N TYR A 381 -3.35 6.07 19.20
CA TYR A 381 -2.80 5.62 20.49
C TYR A 381 -2.91 6.69 21.59
N THR A 382 -2.90 7.97 21.22
CA THR A 382 -2.96 9.07 22.19
C THR A 382 -4.38 9.61 22.43
N GLN A 383 -5.35 9.26 21.56
CA GLN A 383 -6.67 9.91 21.48
C GLN A 383 -6.59 11.43 21.53
N TRP A 384 -5.52 11.98 20.95
CA TRP A 384 -5.22 13.40 20.98
C TRP A 384 -6.31 14.19 20.25
N ALA A 385 -7.04 15.03 20.99
CA ALA A 385 -8.04 15.98 20.47
C ALA A 385 -7.57 17.45 20.56
N GLY A 386 -6.33 17.72 21.00
CA GLY A 386 -5.77 19.06 21.15
C GLY A 386 -5.26 19.66 19.83
N ASN A 387 -4.88 20.95 19.80
CA ASN A 387 -4.40 21.65 18.60
C ASN A 387 -3.38 20.80 17.79
N ASN A 388 -3.84 20.32 16.63
CA ASN A 388 -3.33 19.19 15.82
C ASN A 388 -1.95 19.39 15.14
N SER A 389 -0.98 20.10 15.73
CA SER A 389 0.24 20.44 14.97
C SER A 389 1.54 20.61 15.77
N ARG A 390 1.58 20.31 17.08
CA ARG A 390 2.82 20.50 17.86
C ARG A 390 3.92 19.50 17.53
N PHE A 391 3.56 18.24 17.26
CA PHE A 391 4.56 17.22 16.89
C PHE A 391 5.27 17.55 15.57
N VAL A 392 4.62 18.28 14.65
CA VAL A 392 5.23 18.73 13.38
C VAL A 392 6.44 19.66 13.63
N LEU A 393 6.49 20.35 14.77
CA LEU A 393 7.61 21.23 15.11
C LEU A 393 8.87 20.46 15.54
N LEU A 394 8.73 19.20 15.97
CA LEU A 394 9.83 18.39 16.49
C LEU A 394 10.97 18.25 15.49
N ALA A 395 10.63 18.07 14.21
CA ALA A 395 11.61 18.01 13.12
C ALA A 395 12.46 19.28 13.04
N GLY A 396 11.82 20.44 13.11
CA GLY A 396 12.49 21.73 13.04
C GLY A 396 13.35 22.03 14.27
N TYR A 397 12.95 21.54 15.45
CA TYR A 397 13.77 21.67 16.67
C TYR A 397 15.04 20.82 16.59
N LEU A 398 14.92 19.56 16.14
CA LEU A 398 16.08 18.69 15.94
C LEU A 398 17.00 19.22 14.83
N ASP A 399 16.46 19.72 13.71
CA ASP A 399 17.27 20.31 12.64
C ASP A 399 18.10 21.51 13.14
N LYS A 400 17.49 22.37 13.97
CA LYS A 400 18.12 23.55 14.58
C LYS A 400 18.91 23.25 15.86
N GLU A 401 18.96 22.00 16.29
CA GLU A 401 19.60 21.57 17.54
C GLU A 401 19.01 22.22 18.81
N ASP A 402 17.75 22.66 18.75
CA ASP A 402 17.01 23.21 19.89
C ASP A 402 16.40 22.09 20.74
N ILE A 403 17.27 21.40 21.48
CA ILE A 403 16.88 20.23 22.28
C ILE A 403 15.94 20.61 23.43
N ASN A 404 16.06 21.82 23.97
CA ASN A 404 15.16 22.31 25.01
C ASN A 404 13.71 22.38 24.49
N SER A 405 13.47 23.09 23.38
CA SER A 405 12.13 23.18 22.79
C SER A 405 11.59 21.84 22.32
N PHE A 406 12.47 20.94 21.84
CA PHE A 406 12.11 19.57 21.50
C PHE A 406 11.56 18.82 22.73
N ILE A 407 12.30 18.79 23.84
CA ILE A 407 11.88 18.07 25.05
C ILE A 407 10.67 18.73 25.72
N GLU A 408 10.59 20.06 25.77
CA GLU A 408 9.42 20.76 26.30
C GLU A 408 8.15 20.41 25.52
N THR A 409 8.25 20.36 24.19
CA THR A 409 7.13 19.98 23.32
C THR A 409 6.72 18.53 23.53
N MET A 410 7.68 17.60 23.60
CA MET A 410 7.42 16.19 23.92
C MET A 410 6.77 16.03 25.30
N THR A 411 7.28 16.73 26.31
CA THR A 411 6.77 16.71 27.69
C THR A 411 5.32 17.20 27.74
N ALA A 412 5.01 18.29 27.04
CA ALA A 412 3.66 18.80 26.92
C ALA A 412 2.72 17.81 26.20
N ILE A 413 3.25 17.07 25.22
CA ILE A 413 2.46 16.05 24.53
C ILE A 413 2.12 14.89 25.47
N TYR A 414 3.12 14.29 26.13
CA TYR A 414 2.90 13.21 27.11
C TYR A 414 1.92 13.61 28.21
N ALA A 415 2.05 14.83 28.75
CA ALA A 415 1.17 15.34 29.81
C ALA A 415 -0.32 15.40 29.42
N SER A 416 -0.62 15.47 28.11
CA SER A 416 -1.99 15.56 27.62
C SER A 416 -2.64 14.19 27.34
N ILE A 417 -1.86 13.10 27.34
CA ILE A 417 -2.37 11.76 27.04
C ILE A 417 -3.24 11.29 28.21
N PRO A 418 -4.54 10.99 27.98
CA PRO A 418 -5.44 10.60 29.06
C PRO A 418 -4.96 9.36 29.80
N TYR A 419 -5.11 9.40 31.12
CA TYR A 419 -4.56 8.38 31.99
C TYR A 419 -5.19 6.99 31.79
N THR A 420 -6.40 6.96 31.21
CA THR A 420 -7.28 5.81 30.99
C THR A 420 -6.91 4.97 29.77
N LEU A 421 -6.00 5.44 28.91
CA LEU A 421 -5.72 4.78 27.63
C LEU A 421 -4.88 3.52 27.72
N GLU A 422 -4.04 3.40 28.75
CA GLU A 422 -3.14 2.24 28.87
C GLU A 422 -2.90 1.87 30.33
N THR A 423 -2.91 0.56 30.60
CA THR A 423 -2.79 -0.02 31.95
C THR A 423 -1.36 -0.49 32.25
N LYS A 424 -0.56 -0.83 31.22
CA LYS A 424 0.87 -1.16 31.36
C LYS A 424 1.75 -0.07 30.76
N ARG A 425 2.54 0.61 31.61
CA ARG A 425 3.40 1.74 31.22
C ARG A 425 4.84 1.40 31.53
N ASP A 426 5.41 0.57 30.66
CA ASP A 426 6.81 0.20 30.67
C ASP A 426 7.60 1.03 29.64
N GLU A 427 8.88 0.74 29.51
CA GLU A 427 9.78 1.39 28.55
C GLU A 427 9.28 1.26 27.11
N ALA A 428 8.67 0.13 26.75
CA ALA A 428 8.14 -0.12 25.41
C ALA A 428 6.97 0.82 25.06
N TYR A 429 6.11 1.15 26.04
CA TYR A 429 5.06 2.15 25.86
C TYR A 429 5.65 3.54 25.55
N PHE A 430 6.56 4.03 26.39
CA PHE A 430 7.15 5.36 26.20
C PHE A 430 7.93 5.45 24.88
N HIS A 431 8.73 4.43 24.58
CA HIS A 431 9.45 4.33 23.32
C HIS A 431 8.48 4.35 22.14
N THR A 432 7.39 3.58 22.17
CA THR A 432 6.39 3.57 21.09
C THR A 432 5.83 4.96 20.82
N ILE A 433 5.40 5.69 21.86
CA ILE A 433 4.87 7.05 21.68
C ILE A 433 5.96 8.02 21.20
N PHE A 434 7.19 7.91 21.71
CA PHE A 434 8.31 8.75 21.28
C PHE A 434 8.62 8.55 19.78
N TYR A 435 8.76 7.28 19.38
CA TYR A 435 8.97 6.87 18.00
C TYR A 435 7.88 7.41 17.07
N LEU A 436 6.61 7.27 17.47
CA LEU A 436 5.46 7.76 16.71
C LEU A 436 5.52 9.28 16.52
N MET A 437 5.77 10.06 17.58
CA MET A 437 5.86 11.52 17.49
C MET A 437 6.97 12.00 16.57
N VAL A 438 8.18 11.42 16.71
CA VAL A 438 9.35 11.81 15.91
C VAL A 438 9.13 11.46 14.44
N CYS A 439 8.66 10.25 14.11
CA CYS A 439 8.45 9.88 12.72
C CYS A 439 7.26 10.61 12.08
N ALA A 440 6.19 10.86 12.83
CA ALA A 440 5.04 11.64 12.37
C ALA A 440 5.44 13.10 12.05
N SER A 441 6.48 13.64 12.69
CA SER A 441 7.01 14.96 12.36
C SER A 441 7.70 15.05 11.00
N GLY A 442 7.94 13.91 10.33
CA GLY A 442 8.55 13.83 9.00
C GLY A 442 10.07 13.69 9.01
N VAL A 443 10.71 13.55 10.17
CA VAL A 443 12.14 13.29 10.25
C VAL A 443 12.43 11.85 9.83
N ASN A 444 13.56 11.64 9.15
CA ASN A 444 14.08 10.31 8.92
C ASN A 444 14.63 9.72 10.23
N ALA A 445 13.78 9.02 10.96
CA ALA A 445 14.16 8.29 12.17
C ALA A 445 14.01 6.79 11.95
N HIS A 446 14.85 5.99 12.60
CA HIS A 446 14.85 4.53 12.55
C HIS A 446 14.88 3.98 13.96
N SER A 447 13.90 3.16 14.32
CA SER A 447 13.89 2.50 15.62
C SER A 447 14.60 1.14 15.58
N GLU A 448 15.09 0.70 16.73
CA GLU A 448 15.59 -0.67 16.93
C GLU A 448 16.79 -1.03 16.01
N VAL A 449 17.67 -0.06 15.76
CA VAL A 449 18.78 -0.20 14.81
C VAL A 449 19.83 -1.16 15.37
N LEU A 450 19.96 -2.33 14.75
CA LEU A 450 20.95 -3.35 15.11
C LEU A 450 22.40 -2.88 14.87
N THR A 451 23.27 -3.25 15.81
CA THR A 451 24.73 -3.03 15.76
C THR A 451 25.44 -4.31 16.21
N SER A 452 26.77 -4.35 16.11
CA SER A 452 27.55 -5.51 16.59
C SER A 452 27.49 -5.72 18.10
N GLU A 453 27.28 -4.65 18.88
CA GLU A 453 27.38 -4.66 20.34
C GLU A 453 26.01 -4.51 21.04
N GLY A 454 24.92 -4.42 20.27
CA GLY A 454 23.59 -4.20 20.80
C GLY A 454 22.66 -3.54 19.78
N ARG A 455 21.69 -2.80 20.29
CA ARG A 455 20.63 -2.17 19.52
C ARG A 455 20.44 -0.74 20.01
N ILE A 456 20.42 0.20 19.07
CA ILE A 456 20.06 1.60 19.33
C ILE A 456 18.54 1.68 19.37
N ASP A 457 17.97 2.31 20.40
CA ASP A 457 16.52 2.44 20.51
C ASP A 457 15.93 3.31 19.39
N LEU A 458 16.51 4.50 19.16
CA LEU A 458 16.12 5.38 18.07
C LEU A 458 17.32 6.13 17.49
N LEU A 459 17.47 6.05 16.18
CA LEU A 459 18.40 6.84 15.40
C LEU A 459 17.61 7.90 14.64
N VAL A 460 18.02 9.17 14.71
CA VAL A 460 17.41 10.24 13.91
C VAL A 460 18.47 10.83 12.98
N GLU A 461 18.20 10.87 11.68
CA GLU A 461 19.18 11.29 10.68
C GLU A 461 18.74 12.53 9.89
N PHE A 462 19.68 13.46 9.79
CA PHE A 462 19.64 14.60 8.87
C PHE A 462 20.80 14.49 7.88
N SER A 463 20.93 15.47 6.98
CA SER A 463 22.00 15.50 5.98
C SER A 463 23.39 15.69 6.59
N ASP A 464 23.50 16.49 7.65
CA ASP A 464 24.74 16.96 8.26
C ASP A 464 24.91 16.49 9.72
N LYS A 465 23.87 15.90 10.32
CA LYS A 465 23.90 15.42 11.71
C LYS A 465 23.07 14.14 11.91
N LEU A 466 23.30 13.48 13.02
CA LEU A 466 22.46 12.38 13.51
C LEU A 466 22.36 12.40 15.03
N TYR A 467 21.24 11.92 15.55
CA TYR A 467 21.00 11.69 16.96
C TYR A 467 20.94 10.19 17.23
N ILE A 468 21.71 9.73 18.21
CA ILE A 468 21.58 8.38 18.78
C ILE A 468 20.85 8.54 20.09
N VAL A 469 19.62 8.06 20.16
CA VAL A 469 18.75 8.20 21.32
C VAL A 469 18.62 6.86 22.03
N GLU A 470 18.75 6.88 23.35
CA GLU A 470 18.58 5.73 24.24
C GLU A 470 17.59 6.09 25.34
N PHE A 471 16.64 5.19 25.60
CA PHE A 471 15.59 5.39 26.59
C PHE A 471 15.89 4.61 27.87
N LYS A 472 15.39 5.14 29.00
CA LYS A 472 15.35 4.46 30.30
C LYS A 472 14.04 4.78 31.01
N CYS A 473 13.58 3.88 31.87
CA CYS A 473 12.49 4.15 32.80
C CYS A 473 12.98 4.07 34.25
N ASN A 474 12.68 5.09 35.06
CA ASN A 474 13.00 5.19 36.48
C ASN A 474 14.50 4.96 36.80
N GLN A 475 15.40 5.35 35.88
CA GLN A 475 16.85 5.36 36.07
C GLN A 475 17.35 6.80 35.94
N SER A 476 18.31 7.07 35.06
CA SER A 476 18.81 8.42 34.76
C SER A 476 19.18 8.59 33.30
N ALA A 477 19.19 9.84 32.83
CA ALA A 477 19.67 10.18 31.49
C ALA A 477 21.17 9.88 31.32
N ASP A 478 21.95 10.01 32.40
CA ASP A 478 23.37 9.63 32.41
C ASP A 478 23.58 8.12 32.18
N ALA A 479 22.71 7.27 32.72
CA ALA A 479 22.78 5.83 32.46
C ALA A 479 22.53 5.51 30.98
N ALA A 480 21.60 6.23 30.34
CA ALA A 480 21.33 6.11 28.91
C ALA A 480 22.56 6.55 28.06
N ILE A 481 23.14 7.72 28.35
CA ILE A 481 24.36 8.19 27.68
C ILE A 481 25.52 7.21 27.86
N LYS A 482 25.71 6.70 29.08
CA LYS A 482 26.75 5.72 29.37
C LYS A 482 26.56 4.45 28.55
N GLN A 483 25.32 3.95 28.41
CA GLN A 483 25.04 2.79 27.55
C GLN A 483 25.44 3.04 26.10
N ILE A 484 25.11 4.21 25.54
CA ILE A 484 25.50 4.57 24.16
C ILE A 484 27.03 4.54 23.99
N GLN A 485 27.75 5.10 24.97
CA GLN A 485 29.22 5.16 24.96
C GLN A 485 29.88 3.80 25.15
N ASP A 486 29.45 3.03 26.15
CA ASP A 486 29.98 1.72 26.50
C ASP A 486 29.79 0.72 25.34
N ARG A 487 28.66 0.82 24.62
CA ARG A 487 28.37 0.00 23.43
C ARG A 487 28.97 0.54 22.14
N GLY A 488 29.51 1.75 22.15
CA GLY A 488 30.13 2.39 20.98
C GLY A 488 29.19 2.53 19.78
N TYR A 489 27.91 2.81 20.01
CA TYR A 489 26.88 2.87 18.96
C TYR A 489 27.16 3.91 17.87
N ASP A 490 27.96 4.93 18.20
CA ASP A 490 28.40 5.97 17.27
C ASP A 490 29.48 5.50 16.29
N THR A 491 30.19 4.40 16.60
CA THR A 491 31.40 3.94 15.87
C THR A 491 31.17 3.80 14.38
N LYS A 492 30.03 3.23 13.95
CA LYS A 492 29.71 3.02 12.52
C LYS A 492 29.44 4.31 11.76
N TYR A 493 29.21 5.42 12.46
CA TYR A 493 28.88 6.71 11.84
C TYR A 493 30.01 7.73 11.86
N ARG A 494 31.09 7.51 12.63
CA ARG A 494 32.19 8.48 12.80
C ARG A 494 32.85 8.97 11.50
N LYS A 495 32.78 8.17 10.42
CA LYS A 495 33.36 8.51 9.10
C LYS A 495 32.34 9.04 8.08
N THR A 496 31.10 9.30 8.50
CA THR A 496 30.05 9.81 7.60
C THR A 496 30.17 11.32 7.32
N GLY A 497 30.99 12.03 8.09
CA GLY A 497 31.05 13.50 8.05
C GLY A 497 29.89 14.20 8.76
N LYS A 498 28.94 13.43 9.32
CA LYS A 498 27.82 13.97 10.11
C LYS A 498 28.26 14.28 11.55
N LYS A 499 27.72 15.35 12.12
CA LYS A 499 27.79 15.61 13.57
C LYS A 499 26.98 14.53 14.30
N ILE A 500 27.58 13.86 15.27
CA ILE A 500 26.92 12.83 16.07
C ILE A 500 26.55 13.44 17.42
N MET A 501 25.27 13.38 17.78
CA MET A 501 24.75 13.78 19.09
C MET A 501 24.18 12.58 19.81
N LEU A 502 24.54 12.41 21.08
CA LEU A 502 24.05 11.31 21.91
C LEU A 502 22.98 11.85 22.86
N MET A 503 21.78 11.26 22.83
CA MET A 503 20.65 11.73 23.61
C MET A 503 20.16 10.62 24.56
N GLY A 504 20.23 10.87 25.86
CA GLY A 504 19.68 10.00 26.88
C GLY A 504 18.37 10.56 27.40
N ILE A 505 17.30 9.78 27.38
CA ILE A 505 15.98 10.19 27.88
C ILE A 505 15.54 9.23 28.99
N ASN A 506 15.24 9.77 30.17
CA ASN A 506 14.67 9.01 31.28
C ASN A 506 13.20 9.38 31.46
N PHE A 507 12.34 8.37 31.49
CA PHE A 507 10.92 8.50 31.80
C PHE A 507 10.67 8.12 33.26
N ASP A 508 9.74 8.84 33.88
CA ASP A 508 9.16 8.48 35.17
C ASP A 508 7.79 7.84 34.91
N THR A 509 7.66 6.55 35.26
CA THR A 509 6.44 5.77 34.98
C THR A 509 5.24 6.23 35.82
N GLU A 510 5.49 6.82 36.99
CA GLU A 510 4.44 7.34 37.88
C GLU A 510 3.94 8.70 37.40
N LYS A 511 4.87 9.62 37.07
CA LYS A 511 4.55 10.93 36.48
C LYS A 511 4.09 10.85 35.03
N ARG A 512 4.32 9.70 34.38
CA ARG A 512 3.96 9.41 32.97
C ARG A 512 4.60 10.38 31.99
N ASN A 513 5.83 10.79 32.27
CA ASN A 513 6.49 11.82 31.49
C ASN A 513 8.01 11.70 31.54
N ILE A 514 8.69 12.48 30.70
CA ILE A 514 10.14 12.66 30.75
C ILE A 514 10.48 13.32 32.09
N SER A 515 11.39 12.70 32.85
CA SER A 515 11.86 13.22 34.14
C SER A 515 13.26 13.81 34.07
N GLU A 516 14.10 13.30 33.17
CA GLU A 516 15.46 13.76 32.95
C GLU A 516 15.86 13.51 31.49
N TRP A 517 16.69 14.40 30.94
CA TRP A 517 17.30 14.20 29.63
C TRP A 517 18.71 14.77 29.60
N LYS A 518 19.54 14.26 28.69
CA LYS A 518 20.89 14.75 28.43
C LYS A 518 21.22 14.60 26.95
N CYS A 519 21.86 15.61 26.37
CA CYS A 519 22.36 15.57 25.00
C CYS A 519 23.83 16.02 24.99
N VAL A 520 24.72 15.21 24.42
CA VAL A 520 26.18 15.46 24.37
C VAL A 520 26.75 15.30 22.98
#